data_AF-A0A966PX60-F1
#
_entry.id   AF-A0A966PX60-F1
#
_cell.length_a   1.000
_cell.length_b   1.000
_cell.length_c   1.000
_cell.angle_alpha   90.00
_cell.angle_beta   90.00
_cell.angle_gamma   90.00
#
_symmetry.space_group_name_H-M   'P 1'
#
loop_
_entity.id
_entity.type
_entity.pdbx_description
1 polymer ?
#
loop_
_entity_poly.entity_id
_entity_poly.type
_entity_poly.pdbx_seq_one_letter_code
_entity_poly.pdbx_strand_id
1 'polypeptide(L)'
;MNGFKAFRYYLALKLHFNNDKFNVFQNKGHIKYSHDAFNARNDRFIFEKLARKYDTDQELIQFYVANFIYGNDNMIYGVEEAEEFYLHWKKVKESVTKVFSDDLNVLLLEAEKNNYTIQQIFNCTNNEFPVIIKLYLGKRISPQTISILGDFYERLFMVWKNDTHINLILETEIRRLEKLKGFVKYDKEKLYKLFSEFIANFDVGLYK
;
A
#
# COMPACT_ATOMS: atom_id res chain seq x y z
N MET A 1 -18.98 9.67 -15.48
CA MET A 1 -18.73 10.31 -14.16
C MET A 1 -18.64 11.83 -14.34
N ASN A 2 -18.79 12.66 -13.28
CA ASN A 2 -18.55 14.11 -13.35
C ASN A 2 -17.41 14.55 -12.42
N GLY A 3 -16.87 15.75 -12.60
CA GLY A 3 -15.73 16.25 -11.81
C GLY A 3 -15.99 16.32 -10.31
N PHE A 4 -17.21 16.66 -9.90
CA PHE A 4 -17.54 16.69 -8.47
C PHE A 4 -17.42 15.30 -7.82
N LYS A 5 -17.90 14.26 -8.51
CA LYS A 5 -17.78 12.87 -8.06
C LYS A 5 -16.32 12.41 -8.03
N ALA A 6 -15.54 12.73 -9.06
CA ALA A 6 -14.09 12.48 -9.09
C ALA A 6 -13.35 13.12 -7.91
N PHE A 7 -13.66 14.40 -7.62
CA PHE A 7 -13.12 15.11 -6.46
C PHE A 7 -13.49 14.44 -5.14
N ARG A 8 -14.73 13.97 -4.98
CA ARG A 8 -15.15 13.27 -3.76
C ARG A 8 -14.39 11.97 -3.56
N TYR A 9 -14.09 11.21 -4.63
CA TYR A 9 -13.25 10.02 -4.53
C TYR A 9 -11.82 10.36 -4.11
N TYR A 10 -11.22 11.37 -4.73
CA TYR A 10 -9.91 11.88 -4.34
C TYR A 10 -9.88 12.25 -2.86
N LEU A 11 -10.85 13.04 -2.39
CA LEU A 11 -10.91 13.47 -0.99
C LEU A 11 -11.11 12.28 -0.04
N ALA A 12 -11.91 11.28 -0.42
CA ALA A 12 -12.18 10.10 0.41
C ALA A 12 -10.90 9.29 0.63
N LEU A 13 -10.15 9.08 -0.45
CA LEU A 13 -8.92 8.33 -0.43
C LEU A 13 -7.80 9.13 0.25
N LYS A 14 -7.75 10.46 0.04
CA LYS A 14 -6.82 11.33 0.76
C LYS A 14 -7.02 11.24 2.28
N LEU A 15 -8.28 11.31 2.74
CA LEU A 15 -8.61 11.14 4.16
C LEU A 15 -8.29 9.72 4.63
N HIS A 16 -8.59 8.71 3.82
CA HIS A 16 -8.28 7.33 4.15
C HIS A 16 -6.79 7.14 4.39
N PHE A 17 -5.93 7.49 3.44
CA PHE A 17 -4.50 7.23 3.52
C PHE A 17 -3.74 8.17 4.50
N ASN A 18 -4.33 9.30 4.91
CA ASN A 18 -3.64 10.29 5.75
C ASN A 18 -4.27 10.54 7.14
N ASN A 19 -5.37 9.87 7.51
CA ASN A 19 -6.01 10.05 8.81
C ASN A 19 -6.40 8.72 9.43
N ASP A 20 -5.77 8.31 10.53
CA ASP A 20 -6.01 7.03 11.21
C ASP A 20 -7.49 6.75 11.52
N LYS A 21 -8.25 7.79 11.84
CA LYS A 21 -9.66 7.68 12.22
C LYS A 21 -10.61 7.52 11.04
N PHE A 22 -10.17 7.76 9.81
CA PHE A 22 -11.02 7.67 8.61
C PHE A 22 -10.81 6.36 7.85
N ASN A 23 -11.90 5.60 7.64
CA ASN A 23 -11.88 4.36 6.87
C ASN A 23 -12.95 4.38 5.78
N VAL A 24 -12.51 4.44 4.51
CA VAL A 24 -13.42 4.58 3.36
C VAL A 24 -14.40 3.40 3.23
N PHE A 25 -14.02 2.20 3.69
CA PHE A 25 -14.85 1.00 3.65
C PHE A 25 -15.94 1.03 4.73
N GLN A 26 -15.64 1.59 5.90
CA GLN A 26 -16.63 1.77 6.98
C GLN A 26 -17.59 2.93 6.67
N ASN A 27 -17.06 4.03 6.14
CA ASN A 27 -17.85 5.21 5.78
C ASN A 27 -18.51 5.11 4.39
N LYS A 28 -18.35 4.00 3.66
CA LYS A 28 -18.84 3.79 2.29
C LYS A 28 -18.50 4.93 1.32
N GLY A 29 -17.33 5.55 1.50
CA GLY A 29 -16.90 6.70 0.70
C GLY A 29 -17.67 8.00 0.94
N HIS A 30 -18.55 8.08 1.94
CA HIS A 30 -19.29 9.30 2.23
C HIS A 30 -18.39 10.37 2.84
N ILE A 31 -18.33 11.53 2.18
CA ILE A 31 -17.74 12.76 2.71
C ILE A 31 -18.74 13.91 2.59
N LYS A 32 -18.77 14.77 3.60
CA LYS A 32 -19.50 16.04 3.57
C LYS A 32 -18.69 17.08 2.80
N TYR A 33 -19.14 17.43 1.60
CA TYR A 33 -18.62 18.55 0.82
C TYR A 33 -19.74 19.04 -0.11
N SER A 34 -19.95 20.35 -0.22
CA SER A 34 -21.03 20.89 -1.04
C SER A 34 -20.61 21.07 -2.50
N HIS A 35 -21.59 21.01 -3.40
CA HIS A 35 -21.34 21.26 -4.82
C HIS A 35 -20.88 22.71 -5.07
N ASP A 36 -21.43 23.68 -4.33
CA ASP A 36 -21.04 25.09 -4.44
C ASP A 36 -19.58 25.31 -4.01
N ALA A 37 -19.14 24.66 -2.92
CA ALA A 37 -17.75 24.71 -2.50
C ALA A 37 -16.81 24.10 -3.56
N PHE A 38 -17.25 23.05 -4.26
CA PHE A 38 -16.48 22.46 -5.37
C PHE A 38 -16.43 23.41 -6.57
N ASN A 39 -17.55 24.05 -6.90
CA ASN A 39 -17.64 25.00 -8.00
C ASN A 39 -16.70 26.20 -7.84
N ALA A 40 -16.47 26.62 -6.60
CA ALA A 40 -15.56 27.73 -6.25
C ALA A 40 -14.06 27.36 -6.28
N ARG A 41 -13.70 26.08 -6.49
CA ARG A 41 -12.29 25.66 -6.53
C ARG A 41 -11.60 26.06 -7.84
N ASN A 42 -10.36 26.53 -7.73
CA ASN A 42 -9.51 26.86 -8.89
C ASN A 42 -9.10 25.62 -9.70
N ASP A 43 -8.94 24.46 -9.04
CA ASP A 43 -8.50 23.20 -9.65
C ASP A 43 -9.66 22.33 -10.15
N ARG A 44 -10.91 22.84 -10.14
CA ARG A 44 -12.12 22.11 -10.54
C ARG A 44 -11.98 21.41 -11.90
N PHE A 45 -11.40 22.10 -12.87
CA PHE A 45 -11.23 21.59 -14.24
C PHE A 45 -10.32 20.37 -14.32
N ILE A 46 -9.40 20.17 -13.37
CA ILE A 46 -8.55 18.98 -13.32
C ILE A 46 -9.42 17.75 -13.02
N PHE A 47 -10.33 17.85 -12.06
CA PHE A 47 -11.26 16.77 -11.72
C PHE A 47 -12.23 16.49 -12.86
N GLU A 48 -12.69 17.51 -13.60
CA GLU A 48 -13.50 17.30 -14.81
C GLU A 48 -12.72 16.59 -15.93
N LYS A 49 -11.40 16.80 -16.04
CA LYS A 49 -10.55 16.05 -16.99
C LYS A 49 -10.40 14.59 -16.54
N LEU A 50 -10.11 14.36 -15.25
CA LEU A 50 -10.01 13.00 -14.69
C LEU A 50 -11.33 12.23 -14.84
N ALA A 51 -12.47 12.88 -14.59
CA ALA A 51 -13.79 12.28 -14.73
C ALA A 51 -14.14 11.86 -16.17
N ARG A 52 -13.55 12.51 -17.16
CA ARG A 52 -13.68 12.18 -18.59
C ARG A 52 -12.66 11.15 -19.07
N LYS A 53 -11.50 11.07 -18.41
CA LYS A 53 -10.42 10.15 -18.77
C LYS A 53 -10.71 8.69 -18.39
N TYR A 54 -11.38 8.49 -17.25
CA TYR A 54 -11.66 7.17 -16.70
C TYR A 54 -13.12 6.78 -16.93
N ASP A 55 -13.33 5.62 -17.54
CA ASP A 55 -14.66 5.14 -17.93
C ASP A 55 -15.49 4.71 -16.72
N THR A 56 -14.82 4.16 -15.70
CA THR A 56 -15.46 3.64 -14.49
C THR A 56 -15.00 4.34 -13.22
N ASP A 57 -15.89 4.42 -12.22
CA ASP A 57 -15.53 4.88 -10.88
C ASP A 57 -14.39 4.03 -10.29
N GLN A 58 -14.39 2.73 -10.56
CA GLN A 58 -13.39 1.79 -10.05
C GLN A 58 -12.00 2.13 -10.57
N GLU A 59 -11.84 2.42 -11.87
CA GLU A 59 -10.53 2.76 -12.42
C GLU A 59 -10.00 4.06 -11.84
N LEU A 60 -10.84 5.09 -11.71
CA LEU A 60 -10.41 6.35 -11.10
C LEU A 60 -10.02 6.17 -9.62
N ILE A 61 -10.79 5.38 -8.87
CA ILE A 61 -10.45 5.04 -7.47
C ILE A 61 -9.11 4.32 -7.41
N GLN A 62 -8.85 3.38 -8.32
CA GLN A 62 -7.59 2.63 -8.36
C GLN A 62 -6.41 3.52 -8.79
N PHE A 63 -6.63 4.49 -9.68
CA PHE A 63 -5.65 5.52 -10.02
C PHE A 63 -5.25 6.34 -8.78
N TYR A 64 -6.22 6.80 -7.99
CA TYR A 64 -5.93 7.52 -6.75
C TYR A 64 -5.23 6.64 -5.71
N VAL A 65 -5.67 5.39 -5.53
CA VAL A 65 -5.02 4.42 -4.61
C VAL A 65 -3.56 4.22 -4.99
N ALA A 66 -3.27 3.99 -6.27
CA ALA A 66 -1.91 3.83 -6.78
C ALA A 66 -1.04 5.05 -6.44
N ASN A 67 -1.55 6.25 -6.68
CA ASN A 67 -0.79 7.46 -6.40
C ASN A 67 -0.52 7.67 -4.91
N PHE A 68 -1.51 7.47 -4.04
CA PHE A 68 -1.30 7.58 -2.60
C PHE A 68 -0.33 6.54 -2.06
N ILE A 69 -0.40 5.28 -2.51
CA ILE A 69 0.51 4.23 -1.99
C ILE A 69 1.97 4.47 -2.39
N TYR A 70 2.22 5.06 -3.56
CA TYR A 70 3.58 5.40 -4.02
C TYR A 70 4.02 6.82 -3.66
N GLY A 71 3.32 7.51 -2.74
CA GLY A 71 3.77 8.80 -2.20
C GLY A 71 3.39 10.03 -3.02
N ASN A 72 2.66 9.88 -4.12
CA ASN A 72 2.27 10.99 -5.00
C ASN A 72 0.98 11.68 -4.51
N ASP A 73 1.06 12.41 -3.40
CA ASP A 73 -0.09 13.08 -2.78
C ASP A 73 -0.66 14.27 -3.57
N ASN A 74 0.10 14.74 -4.54
CA ASN A 74 -0.24 15.88 -5.40
C ASN A 74 -0.50 15.47 -6.86
N MET A 75 -0.74 14.17 -7.10
CA MET A 75 -1.01 13.54 -8.41
C MET A 75 -1.89 14.31 -9.38
N ILE A 76 -2.86 15.08 -8.88
CA ILE A 76 -3.77 15.85 -9.71
C ILE A 76 -3.05 16.95 -10.51
N TYR A 77 -1.88 17.41 -10.03
CA TYR A 77 -1.06 18.42 -10.69
C TYR A 77 0.06 17.85 -11.57
N GLY A 78 0.34 16.55 -11.46
CA GLY A 78 1.39 15.84 -12.20
C GLY A 78 0.85 14.57 -12.84
N VAL A 79 0.01 14.72 -13.87
CA VAL A 79 -0.78 13.60 -14.41
C VAL A 79 0.10 12.54 -15.07
N GLU A 80 1.20 12.90 -15.73
CA GLU A 80 2.07 11.93 -16.41
C GLU A 80 2.70 10.94 -15.42
N GLU A 81 3.40 11.44 -14.39
CA GLU A 81 3.92 10.62 -13.29
C GLU A 81 2.81 9.81 -12.60
N ALA A 82 1.64 10.43 -12.44
CA ALA A 82 0.51 9.74 -11.81
C ALA A 82 0.00 8.53 -12.61
N GLU A 83 0.10 8.58 -13.93
CA GLU A 83 -0.24 7.46 -14.81
C GLU A 83 0.81 6.36 -14.75
N GLU A 84 2.10 6.69 -14.58
CA GLU A 84 3.15 5.69 -14.41
C GLU A 84 2.91 4.84 -13.16
N PHE A 85 2.58 5.48 -12.04
CA PHE A 85 2.21 4.79 -10.80
C PHE A 85 0.96 3.92 -10.98
N TYR A 86 -0.05 4.42 -11.69
CA TYR A 86 -1.26 3.66 -11.95
C TYR A 86 -1.01 2.45 -12.88
N LEU A 87 -0.17 2.61 -13.91
CA LEU A 87 0.22 1.52 -14.80
C LEU A 87 0.98 0.43 -14.04
N HIS A 88 1.92 0.82 -13.17
CA HIS A 88 2.62 -0.13 -12.31
C HIS A 88 1.65 -0.84 -11.36
N TRP A 89 0.74 -0.10 -10.73
CA TRP A 89 -0.31 -0.67 -9.87
C TRP A 89 -1.17 -1.72 -10.60
N LYS A 90 -1.61 -1.43 -11.83
CA LYS A 90 -2.40 -2.37 -12.64
C LYS A 90 -1.62 -3.66 -12.90
N LYS A 91 -0.36 -3.55 -13.32
CA LYS A 91 0.52 -4.72 -13.56
C LYS A 91 0.62 -5.59 -12.31
N VAL A 92 0.92 -5.00 -11.15
CA VAL A 92 1.03 -5.75 -9.89
C VAL A 92 -0.29 -6.41 -9.52
N LYS A 93 -1.42 -5.70 -9.67
CA LYS A 93 -2.74 -6.23 -9.36
C LYS A 93 -3.13 -7.43 -10.22
N GLU A 94 -2.82 -7.40 -11.51
CA GLU A 94 -3.08 -8.50 -12.45
C GLU A 94 -2.20 -9.73 -12.16
N SER A 95 -1.03 -9.54 -11.55
CA SER A 95 -0.08 -10.61 -11.24
C SER A 95 0.24 -10.76 -9.74
N VAL A 96 -0.72 -10.46 -8.86
CA VAL A 96 -0.45 -10.32 -7.41
C VAL A 96 0.19 -11.56 -6.78
N THR A 97 -0.23 -12.77 -7.17
CA THR A 97 0.37 -14.01 -6.66
C THR A 97 1.85 -14.13 -7.05
N LYS A 98 2.17 -13.80 -8.29
CA LYS A 98 3.55 -13.89 -8.79
C LYS A 98 4.42 -12.86 -8.08
N VAL A 99 3.95 -11.61 -8.00
CA VAL A 99 4.66 -10.53 -7.29
C VAL A 99 4.90 -10.91 -5.84
N PHE A 100 3.88 -11.46 -5.17
CA PHE A 100 4.03 -11.93 -3.79
C PHE A 100 5.10 -13.03 -3.67
N SER A 101 5.06 -14.04 -4.54
CA SER A 101 6.05 -15.11 -4.56
C SER A 101 7.47 -14.59 -4.83
N ASP A 102 7.62 -13.69 -5.79
CA ASP A 102 8.91 -13.10 -6.17
C ASP A 102 9.47 -12.24 -5.02
N ASP A 103 8.63 -11.42 -4.37
CA ASP A 103 9.01 -10.60 -3.22
C ASP A 103 9.40 -11.46 -1.99
N LEU A 104 8.70 -12.57 -1.74
CA LEU A 104 9.09 -13.54 -0.70
C LEU A 104 10.46 -14.16 -0.99
N ASN A 105 10.74 -14.51 -2.25
CA ASN A 105 12.06 -15.01 -2.64
C ASN A 105 13.16 -13.96 -2.44
N VAL A 106 12.88 -12.68 -2.71
CA VAL A 106 13.83 -11.59 -2.40
C VAL A 106 14.13 -11.52 -0.89
N LEU A 107 13.12 -11.67 -0.04
CA LEU A 107 13.30 -11.72 1.41
C LEU A 107 14.13 -12.92 1.85
N LEU A 108 13.90 -14.11 1.28
CA LEU A 108 14.67 -15.32 1.58
C LEU A 108 16.13 -15.17 1.17
N LEU A 109 16.41 -14.70 -0.05
CA LEU A 109 17.78 -14.51 -0.53
C LEU A 109 18.55 -13.50 0.32
N GLU A 110 17.90 -12.40 0.72
CA GLU A 110 18.52 -11.42 1.61
C GLU A 110 18.75 -12.00 3.01
N ALA A 111 17.85 -12.86 3.49
CA ALA A 111 18.00 -13.57 4.76
C ALA A 111 19.18 -14.54 4.74
N GLU A 112 19.27 -15.40 3.73
CA GLU A 112 20.35 -16.38 3.57
C GLU A 112 21.71 -15.70 3.45
N LYS A 113 21.79 -14.64 2.63
CA LYS A 113 23.02 -13.90 2.40
C LYS A 113 23.61 -13.28 3.68
N ASN A 114 22.74 -12.83 4.59
CA ASN A 114 23.15 -12.11 5.80
C ASN A 114 22.88 -12.89 7.10
N ASN A 115 22.44 -14.15 7.01
CA ASN A 115 22.00 -14.99 8.13
C ASN A 115 20.92 -14.33 9.01
N TYR A 116 19.93 -13.68 8.39
CA TYR A 116 18.84 -13.07 9.15
C TYR A 116 17.83 -14.12 9.62
N THR A 117 17.45 -14.01 10.89
CA THR A 117 16.32 -14.74 11.47
C THR A 117 14.99 -14.12 11.05
N ILE A 118 13.90 -14.88 11.18
CA ILE A 118 12.55 -14.38 10.91
C ILE A 118 12.17 -13.15 11.74
N GLN A 119 12.71 -13.05 12.96
CA GLN A 119 12.53 -11.90 13.84
C GLN A 119 13.17 -10.64 13.24
N GLN A 120 14.37 -10.75 12.65
CA GLN A 120 15.03 -9.63 11.99
C GLN A 120 14.33 -9.23 10.67
N ILE A 121 13.64 -10.18 10.02
CA ILE A 121 12.85 -9.88 8.83
C ILE A 121 11.70 -8.93 9.15
N PHE A 122 10.93 -9.22 10.20
CA PHE A 122 9.70 -8.51 10.50
C PHE A 122 9.78 -7.49 11.65
N ASN A 123 10.73 -7.59 12.56
CA ASN A 123 10.81 -6.76 13.76
C ASN A 123 12.10 -5.95 13.85
N CYS A 124 12.03 -4.84 14.59
CA CYS A 124 13.23 -4.13 15.00
C CYS A 124 14.03 -5.00 15.96
N THR A 125 15.29 -5.25 15.62
CA THR A 125 16.23 -6.01 16.45
C THR A 125 17.55 -5.25 16.47
N ASN A 126 18.18 -5.15 17.64
CA ASN A 126 19.49 -4.49 17.78
C ASN A 126 19.52 -3.04 17.23
N ASN A 127 18.44 -2.27 17.45
CA ASN A 127 18.27 -0.89 16.92
C ASN A 127 18.34 -0.77 15.39
N GLU A 128 18.11 -1.86 14.66
CA GLU A 128 18.01 -1.83 13.20
C GLU A 128 16.57 -1.96 12.71
N PHE A 129 16.30 -1.34 11.56
CA PHE A 129 15.03 -1.53 10.86
C PHE A 129 14.83 -2.98 10.40
N PRO A 130 13.58 -3.50 10.42
CA PRO A 130 13.21 -4.76 9.81
C PRO A 130 13.71 -4.86 8.37
N VAL A 131 14.19 -6.03 7.96
CA VAL A 131 14.70 -6.25 6.60
C VAL A 131 13.63 -5.96 5.56
N ILE A 132 12.37 -6.31 5.82
CA ILE A 132 11.24 -5.99 4.95
C ILE A 132 11.07 -4.48 4.74
N ILE A 133 11.28 -3.65 5.77
CA ILE A 133 11.23 -2.19 5.64
C ILE A 133 12.40 -1.68 4.79
N LYS A 134 13.62 -2.19 5.02
CA LYS A 134 14.80 -1.82 4.23
C LYS A 134 14.59 -2.12 2.74
N LEU A 135 14.07 -3.31 2.42
CA LEU A 135 13.78 -3.72 1.04
C LEU A 135 12.63 -2.92 0.42
N TYR A 136 11.60 -2.56 1.19
CA TYR A 136 10.51 -1.71 0.75
C TYR A 136 11.00 -0.32 0.34
N LEU A 137 11.79 0.32 1.20
CA LEU A 137 12.38 1.63 0.90
C LEU A 137 13.33 1.57 -0.31
N GLY A 138 14.01 0.43 -0.49
CA GLY A 138 14.81 0.13 -1.67
C GLY A 138 14.01 -0.22 -2.93
N LYS A 139 12.67 -0.17 -2.89
CA LYS A 139 11.76 -0.56 -3.99
C LYS A 139 11.98 -1.99 -4.49
N ARG A 140 12.46 -2.88 -3.62
CA ARG A 140 12.76 -4.29 -3.93
C ARG A 140 11.60 -5.22 -3.64
N ILE A 141 10.65 -4.77 -2.81
CA ILE A 141 9.39 -5.46 -2.56
C ILE A 141 8.23 -4.49 -2.70
N SER A 142 7.09 -5.00 -3.10
CA SER A 142 5.90 -4.20 -3.38
C SER A 142 5.11 -3.86 -2.11
N PRO A 143 4.41 -2.70 -2.07
CA PRO A 143 3.52 -2.37 -0.96
C PRO A 143 2.36 -3.37 -0.81
N GLN A 144 1.93 -3.99 -1.92
CA GLN A 144 0.89 -5.03 -1.92
C GLN A 144 1.36 -6.27 -1.15
N THR A 145 2.60 -6.70 -1.35
CA THR A 145 3.18 -7.81 -0.58
C THR A 145 3.21 -7.51 0.90
N ILE A 146 3.63 -6.31 1.31
CA ILE A 146 3.65 -5.94 2.74
C ILE A 146 2.23 -5.89 3.31
N SER A 147 1.26 -5.38 2.55
CA SER A 147 -0.14 -5.38 2.95
C SER A 147 -0.68 -6.79 3.17
N ILE A 148 -0.36 -7.73 2.27
CA ILE A 148 -0.73 -9.16 2.39
C ILE A 148 0.00 -9.81 3.58
N LEU A 149 1.29 -9.53 3.77
CA LEU A 149 2.05 -10.02 4.92
C LEU A 149 1.47 -9.53 6.24
N GLY A 150 0.99 -8.28 6.29
CA GLY A 150 0.29 -7.76 7.47
C GLY A 150 -1.05 -8.44 7.76
N ASP A 151 -1.63 -9.16 6.79
CA ASP A 151 -2.81 -10.00 7.00
C ASP A 151 -2.47 -11.39 7.54
N PHE A 152 -1.27 -11.90 7.25
CA PHE A 152 -0.85 -13.26 7.63
C PHE A 152 0.05 -13.29 8.87
N TYR A 153 0.90 -12.29 9.05
CA TYR A 153 1.78 -12.14 10.20
C TYR A 153 1.11 -11.23 11.23
N GLU A 154 0.53 -11.85 12.26
CA GLU A 154 -0.21 -11.14 13.30
C GLU A 154 0.64 -10.00 13.91
N ARG A 155 0.01 -8.85 14.13
CA ARG A 155 0.62 -7.67 14.78
C ARG A 155 1.74 -6.97 14.01
N LEU A 156 2.04 -7.33 12.75
CA LEU A 156 3.10 -6.68 11.95
C LEU A 156 3.05 -5.15 12.04
N PHE A 157 1.94 -4.54 11.61
CA PHE A 157 1.78 -3.09 11.64
C PHE A 157 1.66 -2.51 13.05
N MET A 158 1.16 -3.28 14.02
CA MET A 158 1.08 -2.85 15.41
C MET A 158 2.48 -2.72 16.02
N VAL A 159 3.36 -3.69 15.78
CA VAL A 159 4.76 -3.64 16.24
C VAL A 159 5.47 -2.44 15.63
N TRP A 160 5.31 -2.23 14.32
CA TRP A 160 5.95 -1.10 13.63
C TRP A 160 5.46 0.27 14.11
N LYS A 161 4.16 0.41 14.36
CA LYS A 161 3.60 1.67 14.89
C LYS A 161 4.01 1.94 16.33
N ASN A 162 4.26 0.91 17.12
CA ASN A 162 4.69 1.04 18.52
C ASN A 162 6.20 1.23 18.67
N ASP A 163 6.98 0.95 17.63
CA ASP A 163 8.42 1.22 17.62
C ASP A 163 8.68 2.71 17.37
N THR A 164 9.34 3.37 18.33
CA THR A 164 9.58 4.81 18.29
C THR A 164 10.41 5.25 17.08
N HIS A 165 11.40 4.47 16.66
CA HIS A 165 12.29 4.84 15.57
C HIS A 165 11.61 4.72 14.21
N ILE A 166 10.90 3.61 14.01
CA ILE A 166 10.06 3.41 12.83
C ILE A 166 8.99 4.50 12.77
N ASN A 167 8.23 4.69 13.85
CA ASN A 167 7.10 5.60 13.83
C ASN A 167 7.56 7.05 13.58
N LEU A 168 8.70 7.48 14.12
CA LEU A 168 9.23 8.82 13.87
C LEU A 168 9.47 9.12 12.37
N ILE A 169 9.82 8.11 11.57
CA ILE A 169 10.27 8.30 10.18
C ILE A 169 9.24 7.81 9.16
N LEU A 170 8.50 6.75 9.49
CA LEU A 170 7.67 5.98 8.55
C LEU A 170 6.19 5.86 8.96
N GLU A 171 5.72 6.70 9.89
CA GLU A 171 4.31 6.69 10.33
C GLU A 171 3.34 6.74 9.14
N THR A 172 3.60 7.63 8.18
CA THR A 172 2.70 7.83 7.03
C THR A 172 2.71 6.63 6.09
N GLU A 173 3.88 6.07 5.79
CA GLU A 173 4.07 4.90 4.94
C GLU A 173 3.39 3.68 5.56
N ILE A 174 3.60 3.46 6.85
CA ILE A 174 3.01 2.31 7.56
C ILE A 174 1.49 2.42 7.61
N ARG A 175 0.96 3.60 7.90
CA ARG A 175 -0.48 3.88 7.80
C ARG A 175 -1.01 3.52 6.42
N ARG A 176 -0.30 3.91 5.34
CA ARG A 176 -0.72 3.61 3.96
C ARG A 176 -0.70 2.13 3.65
N LEU A 177 0.36 1.43 4.04
CA LEU A 177 0.53 -0.01 3.85
C LEU A 177 -0.57 -0.82 4.56
N GLU A 178 -0.90 -0.45 5.80
CA GLU A 178 -1.98 -1.08 6.56
C GLU A 178 -3.35 -0.83 5.92
N LYS A 179 -3.61 0.42 5.51
CA LYS A 179 -4.88 0.82 4.90
C LYS A 179 -5.05 0.30 3.48
N LEU A 180 -3.96 -0.07 2.81
CA LEU A 180 -3.98 -0.66 1.48
C LEU A 180 -4.78 -1.97 1.43
N LYS A 181 -4.89 -2.69 2.55
CA LYS A 181 -5.55 -3.99 2.68
C LYS A 181 -6.89 -4.07 1.97
N GLY A 182 -7.75 -3.06 2.12
CA GLY A 182 -9.08 -3.06 1.52
C GLY A 182 -9.10 -2.92 -0.02
N PHE A 183 -7.97 -2.62 -0.65
CA PHE A 183 -7.82 -2.44 -2.09
C PHE A 183 -7.07 -3.58 -2.79
N VAL A 184 -6.36 -4.43 -2.04
CA VAL A 184 -5.63 -5.59 -2.58
C VAL A 184 -6.53 -6.81 -2.52
N LYS A 185 -6.96 -7.29 -3.69
CA LYS A 185 -7.72 -8.55 -3.80
C LYS A 185 -6.77 -9.68 -4.18
N TYR A 186 -6.82 -10.79 -3.45
CA TYR A 186 -5.96 -11.94 -3.67
C TYR A 186 -6.64 -13.22 -3.19
N ASP A 187 -6.18 -14.37 -3.70
CA ASP A 187 -6.57 -15.70 -3.23
C ASP A 187 -5.89 -15.99 -1.90
N LYS A 188 -6.65 -15.93 -0.80
CA LYS A 188 -6.12 -16.04 0.55
C LYS A 188 -5.48 -17.40 0.80
N GLU A 189 -6.09 -18.49 0.35
CA GLU A 189 -5.57 -19.84 0.59
C GLU A 189 -4.27 -20.06 -0.17
N LYS A 190 -4.23 -19.64 -1.44
CA LYS A 190 -3.04 -19.78 -2.28
C LYS A 190 -1.86 -19.00 -1.73
N LEU A 191 -2.06 -17.74 -1.36
CA LEU A 191 -0.97 -16.89 -0.86
C LEU A 191 -0.56 -17.28 0.56
N TYR A 192 -1.50 -17.76 1.39
CA TYR A 192 -1.15 -18.28 2.71
C TYR A 192 -0.24 -19.50 2.63
N LYS A 193 -0.45 -20.42 1.66
CA LYS A 193 0.47 -21.55 1.42
C LYS A 193 1.89 -21.08 1.13
N LEU A 194 2.05 -20.11 0.21
CA LEU A 194 3.36 -19.51 -0.11
C LEU A 194 4.01 -18.87 1.13
N PHE A 195 3.21 -18.17 1.95
CA PHE A 195 3.68 -17.59 3.20
C PHE A 195 4.11 -18.66 4.22
N SER A 196 3.35 -19.74 4.38
CA SER A 196 3.73 -20.84 5.28
C SER A 196 5.03 -21.52 4.84
N GLU A 197 5.20 -21.75 3.54
CA GLU A 197 6.46 -22.25 2.95
C GLU A 197 7.62 -21.28 3.24
N PHE A 198 7.40 -19.98 3.05
CA PHE A 198 8.38 -18.94 3.40
C PHE A 198 8.79 -19.02 4.88
N ILE A 199 7.84 -19.10 5.82
CA ILE A 199 8.15 -19.22 7.27
C ILE A 199 8.95 -20.49 7.57
N ALA A 200 8.57 -21.62 6.98
CA ALA A 200 9.23 -22.91 7.23
C ALA A 200 10.73 -22.91 6.86
N ASN A 201 11.17 -22.07 5.92
CA ASN A 201 12.58 -21.95 5.56
C ASN A 201 13.45 -21.41 6.72
N PHE A 202 12.87 -20.68 7.66
CA PHE A 202 13.60 -20.16 8.82
C PHE A 202 13.68 -21.17 9.98
N ASP A 203 12.78 -22.16 10.04
CA ASP A 203 12.78 -23.20 11.07
C ASP A 203 13.81 -24.31 10.76
N VAL A 204 14.07 -24.58 9.47
CA VAL A 204 15.02 -25.62 9.01
C VAL A 204 16.48 -25.19 9.26
N GLY A 205 16.76 -23.88 9.33
CA GLY A 205 18.09 -23.32 9.59
C GLY A 205 18.63 -23.55 11.01
N LEU A 206 17.82 -24.05 11.95
CA LEU A 206 18.24 -24.34 13.33
C LEU A 206 18.97 -25.70 13.49
N TYR A 207 19.08 -26.49 12.42
CA TYR A 207 19.70 -27.83 12.43
C TYR A 207 20.89 -27.99 11.49
N LYS A 208 21.47 -26.89 10.99
CA LYS A 208 22.75 -26.88 10.27
C LYS A 208 23.77 -26.04 11.03
#